data_AF-A0A8X7XP25-F1
#
_entry.id   AF-A0A8X7XP25-F1
#
_cell.length_a   1.000
_cell.length_b   1.000
_cell.length_c   1.000
_cell.angle_alpha   90.00
_cell.angle_beta   90.00
_cell.angle_gamma   90.00
#
_symmetry.space_group_name_H-M   'P 1'
#
loop_
_entity.id
_entity.type
_entity.pdbx_description
1 polymer ?
#
loop_
_entity_poly.entity_id
_entity_poly.type
_entity_poly.pdbx_seq_one_letter_code
_entity_poly.pdbx_strand_id
1 'polypeptide(L)'
;MFSTVLLSVNTATVAGSEVFEVLVWSVSMAIFVTVDASYGGGLFGIMLPKQVKHWKSMCKGLVLGTLVTSCMILLYSYATPTVHLNIQEAPVPYSCDYQPVNIRALQAFNTSQNAQGRGAACTPKVDIMFMKTHKTASSTILNILFRFGQKHRLKFAFPESRNDFLYPASFQRSHVKDYQPGMCFNIICNHMRFNEEEVRKLLPADTIYFTIIRDPADLFESSFHYFGRIIPFTWKISADDKLAEFLRDPWHYYDPEGFNSFYLKNLLFFDFGYDNNLNPDDGQVDKSIKAIENRFDLVMLLEYFDESLILLKDILCLDMEDILYFKLNARKDSPVSRLPLELRSLASDWNKIDLKLYNHFNATFWNKVKQYGNERMALDVAELQRRNAEMTAVCIEGGQAVESSLIQESSMQPWQPIGEKSILGYNLKKNIDKKNRKLCRKMLTPEIQYLTELGVNLWITKLWAHIREFLNW
;
A
#
# COMPACT_ATOMS: atom_id res chain seq x y z
N MET A 1 -28.94 -53.14 2.75
CA MET A 1 -29.73 -51.93 2.47
C MET A 1 -29.11 -50.77 3.22
N PHE A 2 -28.58 -49.77 2.48
CA PHE A 2 -28.48 -48.31 2.72
C PHE A 2 -28.45 -47.79 4.18
N SER A 3 -27.44 -47.05 4.65
CA SER A 3 -26.84 -45.73 4.28
C SER A 3 -27.41 -44.52 5.05
N THR A 4 -26.48 -43.61 5.44
CA THR A 4 -26.61 -42.15 5.74
C THR A 4 -27.16 -41.77 7.14
N VAL A 5 -26.69 -40.76 7.90
CA VAL A 5 -26.11 -39.42 7.60
C VAL A 5 -25.16 -38.92 8.71
N LEU A 6 -24.10 -38.19 8.29
CA LEU A 6 -23.17 -37.36 9.07
C LEU A 6 -23.83 -36.15 9.76
N LEU A 7 -23.34 -35.77 10.94
CA LEU A 7 -23.25 -34.35 11.32
C LEU A 7 -22.02 -34.12 12.21
N SER A 8 -20.97 -33.58 11.59
CA SER A 8 -19.84 -32.92 12.25
C SER A 8 -20.17 -31.43 12.33
N VAL A 9 -20.30 -30.91 13.55
CA VAL A 9 -20.41 -29.46 13.81
C VAL A 9 -19.01 -28.98 14.16
N ASN A 10 -18.47 -28.13 13.29
CA ASN A 10 -17.15 -27.50 13.44
C ASN A 10 -17.16 -26.53 14.64
N THR A 11 -16.38 -26.86 15.66
CA THR A 11 -15.99 -26.00 16.78
C THR A 11 -14.88 -25.05 16.33
N ALA A 12 -15.23 -23.93 15.70
CA ALA A 12 -14.24 -22.89 15.37
C ALA A 12 -14.75 -21.45 15.59
N THR A 13 -16.04 -21.26 15.87
CA THR A 13 -16.64 -19.93 16.07
C THR A 13 -16.79 -19.50 17.54
N VAL A 14 -16.44 -20.36 18.51
CA VAL A 14 -16.73 -20.12 19.93
C VAL A 14 -15.56 -19.45 20.68
N ALA A 15 -14.32 -19.59 20.21
CA ALA A 15 -13.15 -19.04 20.93
C ALA A 15 -12.99 -17.51 20.79
N GLY A 16 -13.50 -16.91 19.71
CA GLY A 16 -13.43 -15.45 19.50
C GLY A 16 -14.50 -14.67 20.26
N SER A 17 -15.66 -15.26 20.51
CA SER A 17 -16.76 -14.60 21.25
C SER A 17 -16.50 -14.54 22.75
N GLU A 18 -15.88 -15.56 23.34
CA GLU A 18 -15.61 -15.60 24.79
C GLU A 18 -14.52 -14.59 25.20
N VAL A 19 -13.49 -14.38 24.39
CA VAL A 19 -12.44 -13.37 24.67
C VAL A 19 -12.99 -11.94 24.53
N PHE A 20 -13.93 -11.72 23.61
CA PHE A 20 -14.60 -10.42 23.44
C PHE A 20 -15.61 -10.15 24.57
N GLU A 21 -16.35 -11.17 25.03
CA GLU A 21 -17.20 -11.05 26.22
C GLU A 21 -16.37 -10.74 27.48
N VAL A 22 -15.21 -11.38 27.68
CA VAL A 22 -14.33 -11.09 28.82
C VAL A 22 -13.79 -9.65 28.77
N LEU A 23 -13.43 -9.14 27.59
CA LEU A 23 -12.98 -7.74 27.44
C LEU A 23 -14.12 -6.73 27.68
N VAL A 24 -15.33 -7.01 27.19
CA VAL A 24 -16.52 -6.15 27.37
C VAL A 24 -16.99 -6.14 28.83
N TRP A 25 -16.93 -7.29 29.53
CA TRP A 25 -17.22 -7.36 30.97
C TRP A 25 -16.15 -6.65 31.81
N SER A 26 -14.88 -6.73 31.42
CA SER A 26 -13.78 -6.07 32.12
C SER A 26 -13.84 -4.54 32.02
N VAL A 27 -14.24 -4.01 30.85
CA VAL A 27 -14.42 -2.56 30.64
C VAL A 27 -15.73 -2.07 31.29
N SER A 28 -16.79 -2.89 31.29
CA SER A 28 -18.08 -2.54 31.92
C SER A 28 -18.00 -2.50 33.45
N MET A 29 -17.25 -3.40 34.10
CA MET A 29 -16.98 -3.32 35.55
C MET A 29 -16.15 -2.10 35.92
N ALA A 30 -15.21 -1.68 35.08
CA ALA A 30 -14.40 -0.47 35.34
C ALA A 30 -15.23 0.83 35.26
N ILE A 31 -16.27 0.86 34.43
CA ILE A 31 -17.20 2.00 34.30
C ILE A 31 -18.25 2.00 35.43
N PHE A 32 -18.75 0.83 35.86
CA PHE A 32 -19.71 0.76 36.97
C PHE A 32 -19.12 1.21 38.31
N VAL A 33 -17.83 0.89 38.57
CA VAL A 33 -17.14 1.30 39.81
C VAL A 33 -16.83 2.80 39.84
N THR A 34 -16.81 3.48 38.69
CA THR A 34 -16.57 4.94 38.61
C THR A 34 -17.85 5.78 38.72
N VAL A 35 -19.02 5.23 38.41
CA VAL A 35 -20.31 5.95 38.49
C VAL A 35 -20.95 5.86 39.89
N ASP A 36 -20.68 4.80 40.66
CA ASP A 36 -21.25 4.64 42.02
C ASP A 36 -20.59 5.53 43.10
N ALA A 37 -19.54 6.27 42.75
CA ALA A 37 -18.85 7.19 43.67
C ALA A 37 -19.35 8.65 43.61
N SER A 38 -20.36 8.98 42.79
CA SER A 38 -20.86 10.36 42.62
C SER A 38 -22.26 10.66 43.19
N TYR A 39 -22.91 9.73 43.90
CA TYR A 39 -24.16 10.04 44.61
C TYR A 39 -24.13 9.57 46.06
N GLY A 40 -23.87 10.50 46.97
CA GLY A 40 -23.89 10.28 48.42
C GLY A 40 -23.55 11.54 49.19
N GLY A 41 -24.42 12.56 49.13
CA GLY A 41 -24.32 13.75 49.98
C GLY A 41 -24.82 13.49 51.41
N GLY A 42 -24.20 14.13 52.40
CA GLY A 42 -24.87 14.45 53.68
C GLY A 42 -24.09 14.18 54.98
N LEU A 43 -23.55 15.28 55.54
CA LEU A 43 -23.34 15.62 56.96
C LEU A 43 -22.25 14.93 57.84
N PHE A 44 -21.40 15.83 58.39
CA PHE A 44 -20.61 15.83 59.64
C PHE A 44 -19.45 14.83 59.87
N GLY A 45 -18.26 15.40 60.17
CA GLY A 45 -17.34 14.83 61.17
C GLY A 45 -15.92 14.44 60.73
N ILE A 46 -14.99 15.39 60.85
CA ILE A 46 -13.58 15.29 61.34
C ILE A 46 -12.75 13.99 61.07
N MET A 47 -11.68 14.19 60.27
CA MET A 47 -10.34 13.53 60.19
C MET A 47 -10.18 11.99 60.12
N LEU A 48 -9.37 11.52 59.14
CA LEU A 48 -8.21 10.60 59.34
C LEU A 48 -7.39 10.40 58.02
N PRO A 49 -6.05 10.23 58.08
CA PRO A 49 -5.13 10.18 56.93
C PRO A 49 -5.03 8.78 56.24
N LYS A 50 -6.07 7.94 56.36
CA LYS A 50 -6.05 6.54 55.89
C LYS A 50 -6.42 6.36 54.41
N GLN A 51 -7.20 7.26 53.80
CA GLN A 51 -7.69 7.09 52.42
C GLN A 51 -6.58 7.22 51.35
N VAL A 52 -5.59 8.11 51.53
CA VAL A 52 -4.54 8.35 50.52
C VAL A 52 -3.58 7.17 50.37
N LYS A 53 -3.32 6.42 51.46
CA LYS A 53 -2.50 5.19 51.42
C LYS A 53 -3.23 4.05 50.70
N HIS A 54 -4.54 3.95 50.88
CA HIS A 54 -5.36 2.91 50.22
C HIS A 54 -5.40 3.13 48.70
N TRP A 55 -5.51 4.37 48.25
CA TRP A 55 -5.54 4.72 46.82
C TRP A 55 -4.20 4.45 46.10
N LYS A 56 -3.08 4.77 46.74
CA LYS A 56 -1.74 4.42 46.21
C LYS A 56 -1.51 2.91 46.18
N SER A 57 -2.08 2.16 47.12
CA SER A 57 -1.98 0.69 47.17
C SER A 57 -2.82 0.03 46.07
N MET A 58 -4.05 0.51 45.85
CA MET A 58 -4.93 0.00 44.79
C MET A 58 -4.41 0.33 43.40
N CYS A 59 -3.87 1.53 43.17
CA CYS A 59 -3.26 1.90 41.89
C CYS A 59 -2.01 1.05 41.58
N LYS A 60 -1.20 0.73 42.59
CA LYS A 60 -0.07 -0.22 42.44
C LYS A 60 -0.55 -1.65 42.13
N GLY A 61 -1.63 -2.09 42.78
CA GLY A 61 -2.26 -3.38 42.50
C GLY A 61 -2.83 -3.46 41.08
N LEU A 62 -3.43 -2.38 40.59
CA LEU A 62 -3.98 -2.30 39.24
C LEU A 62 -2.86 -2.32 38.18
N VAL A 63 -1.81 -1.51 38.37
CA VAL A 63 -0.66 -1.47 37.46
C VAL A 63 0.03 -2.84 37.43
N LEU A 64 0.27 -3.46 38.60
CA LEU A 64 0.87 -4.79 38.68
C LEU A 64 -0.02 -5.86 38.04
N GLY A 65 -1.34 -5.80 38.29
CA GLY A 65 -2.31 -6.72 37.69
C GLY A 65 -2.33 -6.61 36.16
N THR A 66 -2.29 -5.39 35.62
CA THR A 66 -2.25 -5.15 34.17
C THR A 66 -0.94 -5.64 33.56
N LEU A 67 0.20 -5.42 34.24
CA LEU A 67 1.50 -5.89 33.80
C LEU A 67 1.57 -7.43 33.78
N VAL A 68 1.04 -8.08 34.82
CA VAL A 68 1.02 -9.54 34.92
C VAL A 68 0.07 -10.15 33.87
N THR A 69 -1.12 -9.58 33.65
CA THR A 69 -2.03 -10.08 32.61
C THR A 69 -1.46 -9.84 31.21
N SER A 70 -0.85 -8.69 30.93
CA SER A 70 -0.15 -8.44 29.67
C SER A 70 1.02 -9.41 29.45
N CYS A 71 1.84 -9.67 30.48
CA CYS A 71 2.92 -10.66 30.40
C CYS A 71 2.40 -12.09 30.22
N MET A 72 1.29 -12.46 30.87
CA MET A 72 0.68 -13.78 30.71
C MET A 72 0.04 -13.95 29.33
N ILE A 73 -0.60 -12.91 28.78
CA ILE A 73 -1.12 -12.92 27.39
C ILE A 73 0.03 -13.05 26.39
N LEU A 74 1.13 -12.33 26.61
CA LEU A 74 2.35 -12.47 25.80
C LEU A 74 2.92 -13.89 25.90
N LEU A 75 3.11 -14.42 27.11
CA LEU A 75 3.58 -15.79 27.30
C LEU A 75 2.65 -16.83 26.67
N TYR A 76 1.33 -16.63 26.76
CA TYR A 76 0.36 -17.51 26.10
C TYR A 76 0.46 -17.43 24.58
N SER A 77 0.65 -16.22 24.02
CA SER A 77 0.85 -16.03 22.57
C SER A 77 2.17 -16.64 22.05
N TYR A 78 3.18 -16.77 22.91
CA TYR A 78 4.44 -17.44 22.57
C TYR A 78 4.42 -18.96 22.86
N ALA A 79 3.58 -19.41 23.81
CA ALA A 79 3.49 -20.81 24.25
C ALA A 79 2.42 -21.62 23.50
N THR A 80 1.52 -20.99 22.75
CA THR A 80 0.63 -21.71 21.84
C THR A 80 1.46 -22.35 20.73
N PRO A 81 1.41 -23.68 20.56
CA PRO A 81 2.05 -24.31 19.41
C PRO A 81 1.43 -23.70 18.15
N THR A 82 2.27 -23.29 17.20
CA THR A 82 1.82 -23.03 15.83
C THR A 82 1.18 -24.31 15.33
N VAL A 83 -0.15 -24.39 15.36
CA VAL A 83 -0.87 -25.45 14.67
C VAL A 83 -0.58 -25.23 13.20
N HIS A 84 0.40 -25.97 12.67
CA HIS A 84 0.57 -26.17 11.24
C HIS A 84 -0.67 -26.95 10.77
N LEU A 85 -1.76 -26.22 10.55
CA LEU A 85 -2.84 -26.72 9.71
C LEU A 85 -2.19 -26.94 8.35
N ASN A 86 -2.03 -28.21 7.99
CA ASN A 86 -1.68 -28.62 6.65
C ASN A 86 -2.90 -28.28 5.78
N ILE A 87 -3.03 -27.00 5.43
CA ILE A 87 -4.05 -26.53 4.50
C ILE A 87 -3.67 -27.14 3.17
N GLN A 88 -4.40 -28.19 2.81
CA GLN A 88 -4.30 -28.84 1.52
C GLN A 88 -4.33 -27.75 0.45
N GLU A 89 -3.22 -27.57 -0.27
CA GLU A 89 -3.07 -26.50 -1.26
C GLU A 89 -4.11 -26.70 -2.36
N ALA A 90 -5.20 -25.94 -2.28
CA ALA A 90 -6.18 -25.89 -3.35
C ALA A 90 -5.59 -25.07 -4.50
N PRO A 91 -5.51 -25.62 -5.73
CA PRO A 91 -4.98 -24.89 -6.86
C PRO A 91 -5.86 -23.66 -7.15
N VAL A 92 -5.23 -22.54 -7.43
CA VAL A 92 -5.95 -21.35 -7.92
C VAL A 92 -6.61 -21.71 -9.25
N PRO A 93 -7.89 -21.42 -9.45
CA PRO A 93 -8.53 -21.67 -10.74
C PRO A 93 -7.82 -20.88 -11.84
N TYR A 94 -7.83 -21.44 -13.05
CA TYR A 94 -7.19 -20.83 -14.23
C TYR A 94 -7.78 -19.45 -14.59
N SER A 95 -8.99 -19.15 -14.13
CA SER A 95 -9.63 -17.84 -14.26
C SER A 95 -10.44 -17.54 -12.99
N CYS A 96 -10.49 -16.27 -12.62
CA CYS A 96 -11.35 -15.80 -11.53
C CYS A 96 -12.83 -15.66 -11.95
N ASP A 97 -13.18 -15.97 -13.20
CA ASP A 97 -14.56 -15.96 -13.68
C ASP A 97 -15.38 -17.10 -13.06
N TYR A 98 -16.19 -16.77 -12.07
CA TYR A 98 -17.35 -17.57 -11.73
C TYR A 98 -18.42 -17.37 -12.82
N GLN A 99 -18.43 -18.20 -13.87
CA GLN A 99 -19.56 -18.26 -14.80
C GLN A 99 -20.66 -19.19 -14.21
N PRO A 100 -21.88 -18.69 -13.91
CA PRO A 100 -23.01 -19.59 -13.75
C PRO A 100 -23.21 -20.36 -15.06
N VAL A 101 -23.45 -21.67 -14.94
CA VAL A 101 -23.45 -22.69 -16.02
C VAL A 101 -24.32 -22.36 -17.25
N ASN A 102 -25.12 -21.30 -17.23
CA ASN A 102 -26.13 -20.99 -18.25
C ASN A 102 -25.71 -20.05 -19.39
N ILE A 103 -24.47 -19.53 -19.45
CA ILE A 103 -24.06 -18.59 -20.53
C ILE A 103 -23.28 -19.26 -21.67
N ARG A 104 -22.79 -20.49 -21.49
CA ARG A 104 -22.11 -21.25 -22.57
C ARG A 104 -23.00 -21.58 -23.77
N ALA A 105 -24.33 -21.49 -23.63
CA ALA A 105 -25.27 -21.80 -24.71
C ALA A 105 -25.48 -20.65 -25.71
N LEU A 106 -25.03 -19.42 -25.42
CA LEU A 106 -25.31 -18.24 -26.27
C LEU A 106 -24.10 -17.75 -27.09
N GLN A 107 -22.90 -18.28 -26.88
CA GLN A 107 -21.69 -17.89 -27.62
C GLN A 107 -21.26 -18.91 -28.70
N ALA A 108 -21.94 -20.04 -28.81
CA ALA A 108 -21.60 -21.10 -29.78
C ALA A 108 -22.22 -20.90 -31.19
N PHE A 109 -23.00 -19.84 -31.42
CA PHE A 109 -23.61 -19.55 -32.72
C PHE A 109 -23.31 -18.11 -33.14
N ASN A 110 -22.10 -17.86 -33.67
CA ASN A 110 -21.86 -16.89 -34.75
C ASN A 110 -20.36 -16.81 -35.10
N THR A 111 -19.80 -17.93 -35.59
CA THR A 111 -18.50 -17.88 -36.26
C THR A 111 -18.61 -18.58 -37.60
N SER A 112 -18.99 -17.82 -38.62
CA SER A 112 -18.64 -18.12 -40.01
C SER A 112 -18.40 -16.84 -40.81
N GLN A 113 -17.11 -16.63 -41.08
CA GLN A 113 -16.50 -16.06 -42.29
C GLN A 113 -16.54 -14.55 -42.60
N ASN A 114 -15.33 -14.11 -43.02
CA ASN A 114 -14.94 -12.97 -43.86
C ASN A 114 -14.80 -11.58 -43.22
N ALA A 115 -13.55 -11.16 -43.01
CA ALA A 115 -12.91 -10.14 -43.85
C ALA A 115 -11.44 -9.89 -43.41
N GLN A 116 -10.53 -9.96 -44.37
CA GLN A 116 -9.18 -9.39 -44.30
C GLN A 116 -9.23 -7.89 -43.98
N GLY A 117 -8.24 -7.39 -43.23
CA GLY A 117 -7.86 -5.97 -43.25
C GLY A 117 -8.50 -5.05 -42.21
N ARG A 118 -8.52 -5.46 -40.92
CA ARG A 118 -8.52 -4.53 -39.78
C ARG A 118 -7.59 -5.12 -38.72
N GLY A 119 -6.66 -4.32 -38.20
CA GLY A 119 -5.75 -4.77 -37.12
C GLY A 119 -6.55 -5.45 -36.02
N ALA A 120 -6.12 -6.65 -35.60
CA ALA A 120 -6.84 -7.44 -34.62
C ALA A 120 -7.07 -6.58 -33.37
N ALA A 121 -8.33 -6.37 -33.00
CA ALA A 121 -8.68 -5.64 -31.79
C ALA A 121 -8.10 -6.38 -30.59
N CYS A 122 -7.22 -5.73 -29.82
CA CYS A 122 -6.70 -6.33 -28.60
C CYS A 122 -7.77 -6.30 -27.51
N THR A 123 -7.88 -7.39 -26.75
CA THR A 123 -8.79 -7.50 -25.60
C THR A 123 -8.07 -7.04 -24.33
N PRO A 124 -8.67 -6.13 -23.52
CA PRO A 124 -8.07 -5.70 -22.26
C PRO A 124 -7.70 -6.86 -21.34
N LYS A 125 -6.49 -6.81 -20.78
CA LYS A 125 -6.02 -7.76 -19.77
C LYS A 125 -6.52 -7.32 -18.40
N VAL A 126 -7.25 -8.20 -17.72
CA VAL A 126 -7.96 -7.88 -16.47
C VAL A 126 -7.30 -8.45 -15.21
N ASP A 127 -6.42 -9.43 -15.37
CA ASP A 127 -5.66 -10.02 -14.27
C ASP A 127 -4.29 -9.34 -14.17
N ILE A 128 -4.10 -8.58 -13.09
CA ILE A 128 -3.04 -7.60 -12.93
C ILE A 128 -2.40 -7.72 -11.54
N MET A 129 -1.10 -7.95 -11.50
CA MET A 129 -0.26 -7.72 -10.32
C MET A 129 0.53 -6.42 -10.52
N PHE A 130 0.20 -5.40 -9.75
CA PHE A 130 1.04 -4.22 -9.60
C PHE A 130 1.84 -4.28 -8.28
N MET A 131 3.15 -4.55 -8.37
CA MET A 131 4.01 -4.47 -7.20
C MET A 131 4.30 -3.00 -6.91
N LYS A 132 3.60 -2.48 -5.90
CA LYS A 132 3.70 -1.09 -5.47
C LYS A 132 4.96 -0.84 -4.62
N THR A 133 5.95 -0.16 -5.20
CA THR A 133 7.17 0.32 -4.51
C THR A 133 6.95 1.66 -3.82
N HIS A 134 7.77 1.96 -2.81
CA HIS A 134 7.71 3.22 -2.07
C HIS A 134 8.29 4.41 -2.86
N LYS A 135 7.65 5.58 -2.70
CA LYS A 135 8.12 6.91 -3.19
C LYS A 135 8.40 7.01 -4.70
N THR A 136 7.70 6.21 -5.50
CA THR A 136 7.84 6.08 -6.96
C THR A 136 6.59 6.57 -7.72
N ALA A 137 5.82 7.50 -7.12
CA ALA A 137 4.49 7.94 -7.59
C ALA A 137 3.46 6.81 -7.77
N SER A 138 3.66 5.70 -7.06
CA SER A 138 2.84 4.49 -7.17
C SER A 138 1.38 4.67 -6.72
N SER A 139 1.04 5.71 -5.95
CA SER A 139 -0.35 6.10 -5.64
C SER A 139 -1.14 6.56 -6.88
N THR A 140 -0.48 7.17 -7.87
CA THR A 140 -1.10 7.57 -9.14
C THR A 140 -1.50 6.34 -9.96
N ILE A 141 -0.59 5.35 -10.05
CA ILE A 141 -0.87 4.07 -10.71
C ILE A 141 -2.01 3.33 -10.01
N LEU A 142 -1.99 3.29 -8.68
CA LEU A 142 -3.05 2.67 -7.89
C LEU A 142 -4.42 3.32 -8.16
N ASN A 143 -4.51 4.64 -8.32
CA ASN A 143 -5.74 5.32 -8.73
C ASN A 143 -6.24 4.89 -10.12
N ILE A 144 -5.32 4.76 -11.11
CA ILE A 144 -5.63 4.21 -12.44
C ILE A 144 -6.21 2.80 -12.30
N LEU A 145 -5.56 1.92 -11.56
CA LEU A 145 -6.01 0.53 -11.36
C LEU A 145 -7.34 0.43 -10.63
N PHE A 146 -7.60 1.28 -9.64
CA PHE A 146 -8.90 1.33 -8.96
C PHE A 146 -10.03 1.74 -9.89
N ARG A 147 -9.80 2.76 -10.73
CA ARG A 147 -10.79 3.18 -11.73
C ARG A 147 -11.02 2.08 -12.76
N PHE A 148 -9.95 1.46 -13.25
CA PHE A 148 -10.02 0.34 -14.19
C PHE A 148 -10.78 -0.86 -13.61
N GLY A 149 -10.42 -1.33 -12.41
CA GLY A 149 -11.11 -2.44 -11.78
C GLY A 149 -12.58 -2.15 -11.46
N GLN A 150 -12.93 -0.91 -11.10
CA GLN A 150 -14.34 -0.52 -10.97
C GLN A 150 -15.09 -0.48 -12.31
N LYS A 151 -14.45 0.00 -13.40
CA LYS A 151 -15.01 0.02 -14.76
C LYS A 151 -15.36 -1.40 -15.21
N HIS A 152 -14.49 -2.37 -14.91
CA HIS A 152 -14.62 -3.77 -15.33
C HIS A 152 -15.20 -4.71 -14.26
N ARG A 153 -15.59 -4.19 -13.08
CA ARG A 153 -16.14 -4.97 -11.94
C ARG A 153 -15.22 -6.09 -11.46
N LEU A 154 -13.91 -5.81 -11.43
CA LEU A 154 -12.87 -6.76 -11.07
C LEU A 154 -12.75 -6.94 -9.55
N LYS A 155 -12.34 -8.14 -9.15
CA LYS A 155 -12.13 -8.50 -7.75
C LYS A 155 -10.71 -8.14 -7.32
N PHE A 156 -10.59 -7.23 -6.35
CA PHE A 156 -9.32 -6.84 -5.76
C PHE A 156 -8.95 -7.72 -4.57
N ALA A 157 -7.67 -8.08 -4.45
CA ALA A 157 -7.11 -8.54 -3.18
C ALA A 157 -6.73 -7.28 -2.38
N PHE A 158 -7.47 -7.02 -1.31
CA PHE A 158 -7.18 -5.90 -0.40
C PHE A 158 -6.65 -6.39 0.94
N PRO A 159 -5.87 -5.57 1.66
CA PRO A 159 -5.60 -5.81 3.08
C PRO A 159 -6.87 -5.62 3.93
N GLU A 160 -6.89 -6.14 5.17
CA GLU A 160 -8.04 -6.02 6.06
C GLU A 160 -8.07 -4.70 6.85
N SER A 161 -6.98 -4.40 7.58
CA SER A 161 -6.96 -3.41 8.68
C SER A 161 -6.08 -2.17 8.42
N ARG A 162 -5.29 -2.21 7.34
CA ARG A 162 -4.28 -1.22 6.94
C ARG A 162 -4.40 -0.91 5.45
N ASN A 163 -3.59 0.01 4.94
CA ASN A 163 -3.45 0.28 3.51
C ASN A 163 -2.36 -0.58 2.82
N ASP A 164 -1.66 -1.42 3.59
CA ASP A 164 -0.60 -2.34 3.17
C ASP A 164 -0.84 -3.76 3.70
N PHE A 165 -0.14 -4.76 3.15
CA PHE A 165 -0.22 -6.16 3.55
C PHE A 165 0.76 -6.53 4.69
N LEU A 166 0.64 -5.83 5.82
CA LEU A 166 1.47 -6.01 7.03
C LEU A 166 2.98 -5.75 6.83
N TYR A 167 3.29 -4.74 6.02
CA TYR A 167 4.68 -4.32 5.80
C TYR A 167 5.33 -3.90 7.14
N PRO A 168 6.59 -4.30 7.43
CA PRO A 168 7.63 -4.85 6.53
C PRO A 168 7.71 -6.39 6.47
N ALA A 169 6.76 -7.13 7.03
CA ALA A 169 6.76 -8.59 6.94
C ALA A 169 6.64 -9.03 5.47
N SER A 170 7.30 -10.14 5.13
CA SER A 170 7.14 -10.77 3.81
C SER A 170 5.67 -11.09 3.56
N PHE A 171 5.18 -10.82 2.35
CA PHE A 171 3.80 -11.03 1.99
C PHE A 171 3.39 -12.50 2.16
N GLN A 172 2.20 -12.72 2.72
CA GLN A 172 1.53 -14.00 2.77
C GLN A 172 0.09 -13.82 2.30
N ARG A 173 -0.46 -14.82 1.60
CA ARG A 173 -1.83 -14.77 1.09
C ARG A 173 -2.89 -14.61 2.19
N SER A 174 -2.58 -15.04 3.42
CA SER A 174 -3.40 -14.85 4.62
C SER A 174 -3.55 -13.38 5.03
N HIS A 175 -2.70 -12.47 4.52
CA HIS A 175 -2.82 -11.02 4.76
C HIS A 175 -3.95 -10.39 3.92
N VAL A 176 -4.49 -11.11 2.93
CA VAL A 176 -5.61 -10.65 2.12
C VAL A 176 -6.91 -10.78 2.92
N LYS A 177 -7.67 -9.69 2.93
CA LYS A 177 -9.02 -9.59 3.49
C LYS A 177 -9.89 -10.77 3.05
N ASP A 178 -10.53 -11.40 4.04
CA ASP A 178 -11.46 -12.51 3.86
C ASP A 178 -10.88 -13.70 3.04
N TYR A 179 -9.56 -13.89 3.02
CA TYR A 179 -8.94 -14.97 2.24
C TYR A 179 -9.40 -16.35 2.70
N GLN A 180 -9.73 -17.19 1.73
CA GLN A 180 -10.00 -18.61 1.88
C GLN A 180 -9.26 -19.40 0.80
N PRO A 181 -8.81 -20.64 1.09
CA PRO A 181 -8.15 -21.49 0.10
C PRO A 181 -8.97 -21.61 -1.19
N GLY A 182 -8.31 -21.49 -2.34
CA GLY A 182 -8.94 -21.53 -3.66
C GLY A 182 -9.55 -20.20 -4.14
N MET A 183 -9.51 -19.13 -3.33
CA MET A 183 -9.92 -17.81 -3.80
C MET A 183 -8.95 -17.28 -4.86
N CYS A 184 -9.55 -16.76 -5.93
CA CYS A 184 -8.87 -16.05 -7.01
C CYS A 184 -9.22 -14.56 -6.95
N PHE A 185 -8.27 -13.71 -7.34
CA PHE A 185 -8.41 -12.26 -7.46
C PHE A 185 -7.91 -11.80 -8.82
N ASN A 186 -8.51 -10.73 -9.36
CA ASN A 186 -8.07 -10.14 -10.62
C ASN A 186 -6.93 -9.15 -10.38
N ILE A 187 -7.02 -8.32 -9.32
CA ILE A 187 -6.04 -7.24 -9.12
C ILE A 187 -5.41 -7.31 -7.72
N ILE A 188 -4.08 -7.29 -7.67
CA ILE A 188 -3.30 -6.99 -6.45
C ILE A 188 -2.47 -5.75 -6.71
N CYS A 189 -2.62 -4.70 -5.89
CA CYS A 189 -1.95 -3.41 -6.12
C CYS A 189 -1.61 -2.60 -4.87
N ASN A 190 -1.86 -3.12 -3.67
CA ASN A 190 -1.48 -2.48 -2.40
C ASN A 190 -0.01 -2.77 -2.04
N HIS A 191 0.57 -1.94 -1.17
CA HIS A 191 1.94 -2.12 -0.69
C HIS A 191 2.14 -3.47 0.00
N MET A 192 3.25 -4.14 -0.31
CA MET A 192 3.72 -5.37 0.32
C MET A 192 5.24 -5.43 0.28
N ARG A 193 5.83 -6.33 1.06
CA ARG A 193 7.18 -6.85 0.78
C ARG A 193 6.99 -8.11 -0.07
N PHE A 194 7.44 -8.04 -1.32
CA PHE A 194 7.05 -9.01 -2.34
C PHE A 194 7.46 -10.44 -1.98
N ASN A 195 6.56 -11.38 -2.22
CA ASN A 195 6.78 -12.81 -2.10
C ASN A 195 6.08 -13.48 -3.28
N GLU A 196 6.84 -13.79 -4.34
CA GLU A 196 6.29 -14.34 -5.58
C GLU A 196 5.48 -15.60 -5.32
N GLU A 197 5.99 -16.52 -4.49
CA GLU A 197 5.35 -17.81 -4.26
C GLU A 197 3.95 -17.65 -3.68
N GLU A 198 3.76 -16.72 -2.75
CA GLU A 198 2.46 -16.47 -2.13
C GLU A 198 1.53 -15.64 -3.02
N VAL A 199 2.07 -14.70 -3.82
CA VAL A 199 1.28 -13.92 -4.79
C VAL A 199 0.73 -14.82 -5.90
N ARG A 200 1.52 -15.76 -6.41
CA ARG A 200 1.08 -16.72 -7.46
C ARG A 200 -0.08 -17.62 -7.02
N LYS A 201 -0.30 -17.75 -5.71
CA LYS A 201 -1.39 -18.53 -5.12
C LYS A 201 -2.70 -17.74 -4.99
N LEU A 202 -2.76 -16.54 -5.55
CA LEU A 202 -3.94 -15.66 -5.53
C LEU A 202 -4.42 -15.23 -6.92
N LEU A 203 -3.61 -15.45 -7.95
CA LEU A 203 -3.75 -14.85 -9.28
C LEU A 203 -3.73 -15.93 -10.37
N PRO A 204 -4.46 -15.75 -11.49
CA PRO A 204 -4.35 -16.59 -12.67
C PRO A 204 -2.93 -16.69 -13.23
N ALA A 205 -2.62 -17.78 -13.93
CA ALA A 205 -1.27 -18.04 -14.41
C ALA A 205 -0.78 -17.05 -15.48
N ASP A 206 -1.68 -16.47 -16.27
CA ASP A 206 -1.42 -15.49 -17.32
C ASP A 206 -1.59 -14.03 -16.87
N THR A 207 -1.64 -13.81 -15.56
CA THR A 207 -1.63 -12.47 -14.95
C THR A 207 -0.43 -11.65 -15.40
N ILE A 208 -0.66 -10.39 -15.74
CA ILE A 208 0.40 -9.43 -16.08
C ILE A 208 0.99 -8.83 -14.80
N TYR A 209 2.31 -8.93 -14.66
CA TYR A 209 3.08 -8.38 -13.54
C TYR A 209 3.80 -7.12 -13.98
N PHE A 210 3.55 -6.03 -13.27
CA PHE A 210 4.32 -4.81 -13.48
C PHE A 210 4.61 -4.08 -12.18
N THR A 211 5.57 -3.18 -12.24
CA THR A 211 5.98 -2.34 -11.12
C THR A 211 6.51 -1.02 -11.65
N ILE A 212 6.85 -0.10 -10.76
CA ILE A 212 7.51 1.16 -11.08
C ILE A 212 8.69 1.37 -10.15
N ILE A 213 9.82 1.83 -10.68
CA ILE A 213 11.00 2.18 -9.90
C ILE A 213 11.40 3.64 -10.18
N ARG A 214 12.36 4.14 -9.42
CA ARG A 214 12.86 5.51 -9.47
C ARG A 214 14.38 5.50 -9.30
N ASP A 215 15.05 6.52 -9.81
CA ASP A 215 16.45 6.76 -9.51
C ASP A 215 16.73 6.65 -8.00
N PRO A 216 17.74 5.88 -7.59
CA PRO A 216 17.98 5.55 -6.18
C PRO A 216 18.37 6.75 -5.32
N ALA A 217 19.04 7.77 -5.86
CA ALA A 217 19.40 8.96 -5.09
C ALA A 217 18.16 9.82 -4.81
N ASP A 218 17.32 10.01 -5.84
CA ASP A 218 16.08 10.78 -5.72
C ASP A 218 15.02 10.03 -4.89
N LEU A 219 15.02 8.71 -4.97
CA LEU A 219 14.27 7.84 -4.07
C LEU A 219 14.74 8.00 -2.63
N PHE A 220 16.04 7.95 -2.38
CA PHE A 220 16.60 8.02 -1.03
C PHE A 220 16.28 9.37 -0.37
N GLU A 221 16.45 10.49 -1.08
CA GLU A 221 16.04 11.81 -0.61
C GLU A 221 14.56 11.83 -0.21
N SER A 222 13.69 11.32 -1.08
CA SER A 222 12.25 11.31 -0.84
C SER A 222 11.87 10.41 0.34
N SER A 223 12.56 9.26 0.48
CA SER A 223 12.38 8.31 1.57
C SER A 223 12.83 8.91 2.90
N PHE A 224 14.04 9.48 2.94
CA PHE A 224 14.64 10.05 4.14
C PHE A 224 13.78 11.17 4.72
N HIS A 225 13.32 12.10 3.89
CA HIS A 225 12.41 13.16 4.34
C HIS A 225 11.05 12.63 4.79
N TYR A 226 10.48 11.68 4.06
CA TYR A 226 9.14 11.17 4.36
C TYR A 226 9.09 10.29 5.61
N PHE A 227 10.09 9.43 5.81
CA PHE A 227 10.12 8.43 6.88
C PHE A 227 11.03 8.79 8.05
N GLY A 228 11.90 9.81 7.97
CA GLY A 228 12.86 10.12 9.03
C GLY A 228 12.22 10.23 10.42
N ARG A 229 11.07 10.89 10.53
CA ARG A 229 10.35 11.00 11.82
C ARG A 229 9.89 9.67 12.45
N ILE A 230 9.85 8.57 11.70
CA ILE A 230 9.51 7.23 12.23
C ILE A 230 10.72 6.28 12.26
N ILE A 231 11.93 6.79 12.02
CA ILE A 231 13.19 6.05 12.05
C ILE A 231 14.06 6.67 13.15
N PRO A 232 14.11 6.07 14.35
CA PRO A 232 14.76 6.65 15.53
C PRO A 232 16.21 7.11 15.31
N PHE A 233 16.94 6.45 14.40
CA PHE A 233 18.32 6.82 14.10
C PHE A 233 18.48 8.20 13.48
N THR A 234 17.51 8.66 12.71
CA THR A 234 17.56 10.00 12.11
C THR A 234 17.35 11.12 13.14
N TRP A 235 16.80 10.80 14.33
CA TRP A 235 16.52 11.79 15.38
C TRP A 235 17.80 12.24 16.07
N LYS A 236 18.81 11.37 16.13
CA LYS A 236 20.12 11.66 16.72
C LYS A 236 20.98 12.59 15.87
N ILE A 237 20.63 12.77 14.59
CA ILE A 237 21.31 13.69 13.69
C ILE A 237 20.95 15.11 14.09
N SER A 238 21.93 15.85 14.62
CA SER A 238 21.77 17.20 15.15
C SER A 238 21.98 18.31 14.12
N ALA A 239 22.53 17.98 12.95
CA ALA A 239 22.72 18.93 11.85
C ALA A 239 21.38 19.44 11.30
N ASP A 240 21.38 20.70 10.82
CA ASP A 240 20.20 21.29 10.15
C ASP A 240 19.84 20.51 8.88
N ASP A 241 20.85 20.17 8.06
CA ASP A 241 20.72 19.26 6.93
C ASP A 241 21.05 17.83 7.35
N LYS A 242 20.04 17.15 7.92
CA LYS A 242 20.18 15.77 8.39
C LYS A 242 20.50 14.78 7.28
N LEU A 243 20.03 15.03 6.05
CA LEU A 243 20.26 14.14 4.92
C LEU A 243 21.73 14.22 4.49
N ALA A 244 22.26 15.43 4.34
CA ALA A 244 23.67 15.62 4.02
C ALA A 244 24.59 15.01 5.08
N GLU A 245 24.28 15.22 6.36
CA GLU A 245 25.06 14.66 7.47
C GLU A 245 25.04 13.13 7.46
N PHE A 246 23.86 12.52 7.28
CA PHE A 246 23.73 11.07 7.13
C PHE A 246 24.58 10.55 5.96
N LEU A 247 24.52 11.20 4.79
CA LEU A 247 25.20 10.73 3.59
C LEU A 247 26.73 10.83 3.66
N ARG A 248 27.27 11.72 4.47
CA ARG A 248 28.73 11.85 4.66
C ARG A 248 29.31 10.69 5.48
N ASP A 249 28.56 10.16 6.43
CA ASP A 249 28.97 9.03 7.25
C ASP A 249 27.77 8.12 7.59
N PRO A 250 27.22 7.39 6.60
CA PRO A 250 25.97 6.66 6.79
C PRO A 250 26.12 5.50 7.78
N TRP A 251 27.31 4.89 7.86
CA TRP A 251 27.59 3.79 8.78
C TRP A 251 27.63 4.24 10.25
N HIS A 252 27.88 5.52 10.53
CA HIS A 252 27.76 6.05 11.89
C HIS A 252 26.31 6.08 12.39
N TYR A 253 25.35 6.30 11.48
CA TYR A 253 23.94 6.45 11.81
C TYR A 253 23.09 5.22 11.51
N TYR A 254 23.56 4.31 10.66
CA TYR A 254 22.81 3.16 10.17
C TYR A 254 23.16 1.88 10.93
N ASP A 255 22.12 1.19 11.39
CA ASP A 255 22.20 -0.18 11.93
C ASP A 255 21.11 -1.02 11.24
N PRO A 256 21.47 -2.14 10.58
CA PRO A 256 20.52 -2.98 9.87
C PRO A 256 19.40 -3.54 10.77
N GLU A 257 19.68 -3.77 12.06
CA GLU A 257 18.70 -4.32 13.02
C GLU A 257 17.81 -3.24 13.66
N GLY A 258 18.01 -1.98 13.27
CA GLY A 258 17.23 -0.88 13.80
C GLY A 258 15.77 -0.89 13.39
N PHE A 259 14.93 -0.35 14.28
CA PHE A 259 13.52 -0.14 13.98
C PHE A 259 13.35 0.75 12.74
N ASN A 260 12.65 0.24 11.72
CA ASN A 260 12.42 0.89 10.43
C ASN A 260 13.70 1.25 9.63
N SER A 261 14.84 0.62 9.93
CA SER A 261 16.12 0.84 9.22
C SER A 261 16.01 0.59 7.72
N PHE A 262 15.15 -0.34 7.28
CA PHE A 262 14.95 -0.71 5.88
C PHE A 262 14.54 0.46 4.95
N TYR A 263 13.95 1.53 5.48
CA TYR A 263 13.65 2.74 4.70
C TYR A 263 14.90 3.56 4.33
N LEU A 264 16.04 3.31 4.98
CA LEU A 264 17.27 4.07 4.81
C LEU A 264 18.27 3.41 3.85
N LYS A 265 18.01 2.24 3.28
CA LYS A 265 19.01 1.58 2.41
C LYS A 265 18.36 0.62 1.42
N ASN A 266 18.71 0.74 0.14
CA ASN A 266 18.25 -0.11 -0.97
C ASN A 266 16.75 -0.49 -0.86
N LEU A 267 15.90 0.54 -0.73
CA LEU A 267 14.47 0.37 -0.42
C LEU A 267 13.72 -0.37 -1.53
N LEU A 268 14.08 -0.19 -2.81
CA LEU A 268 13.43 -0.95 -3.89
C LEU A 268 13.75 -2.44 -3.75
N PHE A 269 15.02 -2.78 -3.54
CA PHE A 269 15.44 -4.16 -3.36
C PHE A 269 14.77 -4.83 -2.15
N PHE A 270 14.56 -4.07 -1.06
CA PHE A 270 13.78 -4.51 0.09
C PHE A 270 12.30 -4.74 -0.26
N ASP A 271 11.67 -3.82 -0.99
CA ASP A 271 10.28 -3.93 -1.44
C ASP A 271 10.07 -5.16 -2.33
N PHE A 272 11.06 -5.52 -3.16
CA PHE A 272 11.06 -6.76 -3.96
C PHE A 272 11.26 -8.05 -3.13
N GLY A 273 11.37 -7.95 -1.81
CA GLY A 273 11.41 -9.11 -0.90
C GLY A 273 12.82 -9.57 -0.53
N TYR A 274 13.86 -8.92 -1.06
CA TYR A 274 15.24 -9.33 -0.82
C TYR A 274 15.84 -8.65 0.42
N ASP A 275 17.04 -9.08 0.81
CA ASP A 275 17.83 -8.41 1.85
C ASP A 275 18.54 -7.19 1.26
N ASN A 276 18.23 -6.01 1.79
CA ASN A 276 18.75 -4.72 1.36
C ASN A 276 20.12 -4.38 1.95
N ASN A 277 20.68 -5.26 2.79
CA ASN A 277 21.99 -5.12 3.42
C ASN A 277 23.08 -6.00 2.79
N LEU A 278 22.75 -6.78 1.76
CA LEU A 278 23.73 -7.58 1.04
C LEU A 278 24.90 -6.73 0.55
N ASN A 279 26.06 -7.36 0.40
CA ASN A 279 27.17 -6.76 -0.32
C ASN A 279 26.75 -6.53 -1.79
N PRO A 280 26.88 -5.32 -2.36
CA PRO A 280 26.53 -5.05 -3.77
C PRO A 280 27.25 -5.94 -4.80
N ASP A 281 28.42 -6.50 -4.41
CA ASP A 281 29.23 -7.39 -5.22
C ASP A 281 28.93 -8.89 -4.96
N ASP A 282 27.98 -9.20 -4.06
CA ASP A 282 27.48 -10.56 -3.89
C ASP A 282 26.71 -10.99 -5.15
N GLY A 283 27.06 -12.16 -5.72
CA GLY A 283 26.38 -12.71 -6.90
C GLY A 283 24.90 -12.99 -6.69
N GLN A 284 24.39 -13.02 -5.45
CA GLN A 284 22.96 -13.05 -5.15
C GLN A 284 22.24 -11.80 -5.66
N VAL A 285 22.87 -10.63 -5.64
CA VAL A 285 22.26 -9.38 -6.13
C VAL A 285 21.88 -9.52 -7.60
N ASP A 286 22.81 -9.98 -8.44
CA ASP A 286 22.56 -10.12 -9.88
C ASP A 286 21.55 -11.24 -10.18
N LYS A 287 21.55 -12.33 -9.39
CA LYS A 287 20.52 -13.38 -9.47
C LYS A 287 19.14 -12.84 -9.14
N SER A 288 19.01 -12.03 -8.10
CA SER A 288 17.74 -11.40 -7.70
C SER A 288 17.23 -10.42 -8.75
N ILE A 289 18.11 -9.58 -9.32
CA ILE A 289 17.75 -8.66 -10.42
C ILE A 289 17.21 -9.47 -11.62
N LYS A 290 17.85 -10.59 -11.96
CA LYS A 290 17.37 -11.49 -13.01
C LYS A 290 16.06 -12.18 -12.68
N ALA A 291 15.83 -12.56 -11.43
CA ALA A 291 14.54 -13.09 -10.99
C ALA A 291 13.41 -12.05 -11.17
N ILE A 292 13.66 -10.77 -10.83
CA ILE A 292 12.71 -9.68 -11.08
C ILE A 292 12.47 -9.53 -12.59
N GLU A 293 13.52 -9.51 -13.43
CA GLU A 293 13.37 -9.38 -14.89
C GLU A 293 12.52 -10.52 -15.49
N ASN A 294 12.69 -11.75 -14.99
CA ASN A 294 11.93 -12.90 -15.46
C ASN A 294 10.46 -12.90 -14.99
N ARG A 295 10.16 -12.25 -13.86
CA ARG A 295 8.83 -12.23 -13.25
C ARG A 295 7.95 -11.09 -13.78
N PHE A 296 8.54 -9.93 -14.04
CA PHE A 296 7.81 -8.71 -14.35
C PHE A 296 7.78 -8.44 -15.87
N ASP A 297 6.58 -8.40 -16.44
CA ASP A 297 6.34 -8.06 -17.85
C ASP A 297 6.76 -6.62 -18.18
N LEU A 298 6.64 -5.72 -17.20
CA LEU A 298 7.06 -4.33 -17.30
C LEU A 298 7.59 -3.78 -15.97
N VAL A 299 8.80 -3.24 -15.99
CA VAL A 299 9.32 -2.37 -14.91
C VAL A 299 9.34 -0.94 -15.45
N MET A 300 8.42 -0.13 -14.95
CA MET A 300 8.25 1.28 -15.31
C MET A 300 9.31 2.14 -14.61
N LEU A 301 9.61 3.30 -15.18
CA LEU A 301 10.54 4.28 -14.61
C LEU A 301 9.80 5.59 -14.31
N LEU A 302 9.92 6.09 -13.08
CA LEU A 302 9.27 7.33 -12.68
C LEU A 302 9.75 8.53 -13.51
N GLU A 303 11.03 8.57 -13.89
CA GLU A 303 11.60 9.67 -14.67
C GLU A 303 10.97 9.77 -16.08
N TYR A 304 10.42 8.66 -16.57
CA TYR A 304 9.75 8.50 -17.86
C TYR A 304 8.32 8.02 -17.66
N PHE A 305 7.59 8.68 -16.75
CA PHE A 305 6.28 8.23 -16.28
C PHE A 305 5.24 8.14 -17.40
N ASP A 306 5.23 9.09 -18.33
CA ASP A 306 4.28 9.11 -19.44
C ASP A 306 4.58 7.98 -20.44
N GLU A 307 5.85 7.79 -20.84
CA GLU A 307 6.28 6.67 -21.67
C GLU A 307 5.98 5.33 -21.00
N SER A 308 6.20 5.25 -19.69
CA SER A 308 5.88 4.07 -18.88
C SER A 308 4.39 3.74 -18.91
N LEU A 309 3.52 4.75 -18.82
CA LEU A 309 2.07 4.56 -18.94
C LEU A 309 1.64 4.15 -20.34
N ILE A 310 2.29 4.66 -21.40
CA ILE A 310 2.03 4.23 -22.77
C ILE A 310 2.41 2.75 -22.96
N LEU A 311 3.56 2.30 -22.43
CA LEU A 311 3.92 0.89 -22.46
C LEU A 311 2.93 0.02 -21.65
N LEU A 312 2.51 0.49 -20.46
CA LEU A 312 1.52 -0.21 -19.64
C LEU A 312 0.17 -0.33 -20.37
N LYS A 313 -0.28 0.76 -21.01
CA LYS A 313 -1.49 0.80 -21.84
C LYS A 313 -1.42 -0.24 -22.95
N ASP A 314 -0.29 -0.37 -23.63
CA ASP A 314 -0.12 -1.33 -24.73
C ASP A 314 -0.16 -2.78 -24.22
N ILE A 315 0.59 -3.10 -23.16
CA ILE A 315 0.66 -4.46 -22.59
C ILE A 315 -0.68 -4.92 -22.02
N LEU A 316 -1.41 -4.02 -21.36
CA LEU A 316 -2.73 -4.32 -20.81
C LEU A 316 -3.89 -4.11 -21.80
N CYS A 317 -3.59 -3.63 -23.00
CA CYS A 317 -4.57 -3.27 -24.02
C CYS A 317 -5.67 -2.32 -23.50
N LEU A 318 -5.23 -1.26 -22.81
CA LEU A 318 -6.10 -0.22 -22.27
C LEU A 318 -6.39 0.87 -23.30
N ASP A 319 -7.51 1.56 -23.09
CA ASP A 319 -7.83 2.78 -23.81
C ASP A 319 -7.02 3.97 -23.26
N MET A 320 -6.85 5.03 -24.05
CA MET A 320 -6.17 6.25 -23.59
C MET A 320 -6.90 6.88 -22.39
N GLU A 321 -8.24 6.80 -22.37
CA GLU A 321 -9.07 7.29 -21.27
C GLU A 321 -8.80 6.58 -19.94
N ASP A 322 -8.37 5.32 -19.97
CA ASP A 322 -8.15 4.52 -18.76
C ASP A 322 -6.88 4.95 -18.03
N ILE A 323 -5.86 5.44 -18.76
CA ILE A 323 -4.56 5.84 -18.20
C ILE A 323 -4.45 7.34 -17.91
N LEU A 324 -5.49 8.15 -18.17
CA LEU A 324 -5.49 9.57 -17.78
C LEU A 324 -5.30 9.70 -16.28
N TYR A 325 -4.50 10.65 -15.83
CA TYR A 325 -4.10 10.73 -14.42
C TYR A 325 -3.90 12.16 -13.94
N PHE A 326 -3.98 12.33 -12.62
CA PHE A 326 -3.47 13.50 -11.92
C PHE A 326 -2.34 13.06 -11.00
N LYS A 327 -1.34 13.91 -10.82
CA LYS A 327 -0.18 13.60 -9.97
C LYS A 327 -0.60 13.61 -8.50
N LEU A 328 -0.88 12.43 -7.94
CA LEU A 328 -1.26 12.29 -6.54
C LEU A 328 -0.02 12.19 -5.65
N ASN A 329 -0.14 12.68 -4.41
CA ASN A 329 0.91 12.68 -3.39
C ASN A 329 2.20 13.43 -3.79
N ALA A 330 2.07 14.49 -4.58
CA ALA A 330 3.18 15.38 -4.92
C ALA A 330 3.65 16.19 -3.68
N ARG A 331 4.95 16.44 -3.56
CA ARG A 331 5.52 17.26 -2.48
C ARG A 331 5.52 18.75 -2.85
N LYS A 332 5.35 19.64 -1.86
CA LYS A 332 5.42 21.10 -1.98
C LYS A 332 6.73 21.61 -2.64
N ASP A 333 7.87 21.09 -2.24
CA ASP A 333 9.20 21.60 -2.64
C ASP A 333 9.80 21.02 -3.95
N SER A 334 8.97 20.92 -5.00
CA SER A 334 9.34 20.70 -6.42
C SER A 334 9.46 19.25 -6.93
N PRO A 335 9.05 19.02 -8.21
CA PRO A 335 9.14 17.74 -8.94
C PRO A 335 10.55 17.31 -9.42
N VAL A 336 11.58 18.12 -9.20
CA VAL A 336 12.99 17.80 -9.54
C VAL A 336 13.82 17.83 -8.26
N SER A 337 14.54 16.74 -8.00
CA SER A 337 15.41 16.61 -6.83
C SER A 337 16.44 17.73 -6.78
N ARG A 338 16.49 18.44 -5.66
CA ARG A 338 17.43 19.54 -5.39
C ARG A 338 18.75 19.05 -4.81
N LEU A 339 19.01 17.74 -4.81
CA LEU A 339 20.25 17.16 -4.32
C LEU A 339 21.44 17.72 -5.12
N PRO A 340 22.40 18.40 -4.47
CA PRO A 340 23.67 18.73 -5.10
C PRO A 340 24.36 17.47 -5.64
N LEU A 341 25.12 17.61 -6.73
CA LEU A 341 25.76 16.47 -7.42
C LEU A 341 26.59 15.59 -6.46
N GLU A 342 27.27 16.21 -5.50
CA GLU A 342 28.04 15.50 -4.46
C GLU A 342 27.14 14.58 -3.61
N LEU A 343 26.06 15.12 -3.04
CA LEU A 343 25.12 14.33 -2.23
C LEU A 343 24.40 13.27 -3.07
N ARG A 344 24.12 13.56 -4.35
CA ARG A 344 23.57 12.55 -5.27
C ARG A 344 24.52 11.35 -5.41
N SER A 345 25.81 11.60 -5.59
CA SER A 345 26.82 10.52 -5.66
C SER A 345 26.85 9.71 -4.38
N LEU A 346 26.91 10.36 -3.22
CA LEU A 346 26.89 9.68 -1.91
C LEU A 346 25.62 8.84 -1.72
N ALA A 347 24.46 9.36 -2.11
CA ALA A 347 23.20 8.63 -2.02
C ALA A 347 23.15 7.42 -2.97
N SER A 348 23.68 7.55 -4.19
CA SER A 348 23.80 6.45 -5.14
C SER A 348 24.76 5.37 -4.64
N ASP A 349 25.90 5.77 -4.07
CA ASP A 349 26.90 4.84 -3.50
C ASP A 349 26.36 4.11 -2.26
N TRP A 350 25.61 4.81 -1.41
CA TRP A 350 24.93 4.21 -0.26
C TRP A 350 23.86 3.19 -0.68
N ASN A 351 23.14 3.48 -1.76
CA ASN A 351 22.09 2.63 -2.33
C ASN A 351 22.56 1.87 -3.58
N LYS A 352 23.77 1.32 -3.53
CA LYS A 352 24.44 0.70 -4.70
C LYS A 352 23.69 -0.49 -5.30
N ILE A 353 22.92 -1.24 -4.51
CA ILE A 353 22.10 -2.34 -5.05
C ILE A 353 20.93 -1.78 -5.86
N ASP A 354 20.23 -0.79 -5.34
CA ASP A 354 19.16 -0.12 -6.08
C ASP A 354 19.71 0.59 -7.33
N LEU A 355 20.95 1.08 -7.32
CA LEU A 355 21.62 1.61 -8.50
C LEU A 355 21.86 0.53 -9.58
N LYS A 356 22.34 -0.66 -9.19
CA LYS A 356 22.47 -1.79 -10.13
C LYS A 356 21.11 -2.18 -10.70
N LEU A 357 20.10 -2.28 -9.85
CA LEU A 357 18.71 -2.57 -10.23
C LEU A 357 18.16 -1.54 -11.23
N TYR A 358 18.30 -0.25 -10.93
CA TYR A 358 17.83 0.84 -11.78
C TYR A 358 18.53 0.84 -13.13
N ASN A 359 19.85 0.71 -13.17
CA ASN A 359 20.61 0.69 -14.42
C ASN A 359 20.21 -0.48 -15.33
N HIS A 360 20.00 -1.66 -14.74
CA HIS A 360 19.50 -2.84 -15.46
C HIS A 360 18.14 -2.56 -16.10
N PHE A 361 17.18 -2.09 -15.31
CA PHE A 361 15.83 -1.85 -15.81
C PHE A 361 15.73 -0.64 -16.73
N ASN A 362 16.57 0.39 -16.56
CA ASN A 362 16.69 1.49 -17.52
C ASN A 362 17.06 0.99 -18.92
N ALA A 363 18.05 0.09 -19.03
CA ALA A 363 18.40 -0.51 -20.31
C ALA A 363 17.24 -1.33 -20.91
N THR A 364 16.57 -2.17 -20.10
CA THR A 364 15.42 -2.97 -20.58
C THR A 364 14.23 -2.09 -21.00
N PHE A 365 13.98 -1.00 -20.28
CA PHE A 365 12.90 -0.06 -20.52
C PHE A 365 13.07 0.61 -21.89
N TRP A 366 14.25 1.18 -22.17
CA TRP A 366 14.51 1.80 -23.46
C TRP A 366 14.50 0.81 -24.63
N ASN A 367 14.82 -0.47 -24.37
CA ASN A 367 14.64 -1.50 -25.38
C ASN A 367 13.15 -1.75 -25.67
N LYS A 368 12.28 -1.73 -24.65
CA LYS A 368 10.80 -1.81 -24.82
C LYS A 368 10.25 -0.57 -25.54
N VAL A 369 10.72 0.63 -25.21
CA VAL A 369 10.35 1.87 -25.95
C VAL A 369 10.73 1.77 -27.42
N LYS A 370 11.94 1.28 -27.72
CA LYS A 370 12.38 1.07 -29.11
C LYS A 370 11.52 0.04 -29.85
N GLN A 371 11.12 -1.04 -29.19
CA GLN A 371 10.24 -2.07 -29.76
C GLN A 371 8.82 -1.54 -30.00
N TYR A 372 8.31 -0.69 -29.12
CA TYR A 372 7.04 0.03 -29.32
C TYR A 372 7.10 0.98 -30.52
N GLY A 373 8.26 1.59 -30.73
CA GLY A 373 8.56 2.54 -31.80
C GLY A 373 8.68 3.96 -31.27
N ASN A 374 9.84 4.59 -31.46
CA ASN A 374 10.15 5.91 -30.88
C ASN A 374 9.21 7.02 -31.37
N GLU A 375 8.88 7.04 -32.66
CA GLU A 375 7.96 8.04 -33.22
C GLU A 375 6.53 7.85 -32.70
N ARG A 376 6.05 6.60 -32.67
CA ARG A 376 4.76 6.25 -32.09
C ARG A 376 4.70 6.63 -30.61
N MET A 377 5.75 6.32 -29.84
CA MET A 377 5.86 6.70 -28.42
C MET A 377 5.71 8.21 -28.24
N ALA A 378 6.44 9.01 -29.02
CA ALA A 378 6.37 10.47 -28.91
C ALA A 378 4.96 11.01 -29.21
N LEU A 379 4.28 10.46 -30.22
CA LEU A 379 2.89 10.83 -30.56
C LEU A 379 1.91 10.46 -29.44
N ASP A 380 1.99 9.23 -28.93
CA ASP A 380 1.08 8.74 -27.89
C ASP A 380 1.30 9.45 -26.55
N VAL A 381 2.56 9.79 -26.20
CA VAL A 381 2.89 10.63 -25.04
C VAL A 381 2.32 12.04 -25.21
N ALA A 382 2.48 12.67 -26.37
CA ALA A 382 1.93 13.99 -26.63
C ALA A 382 0.39 14.00 -26.50
N GLU A 383 -0.28 12.95 -26.99
CA GLU A 383 -1.72 12.79 -26.84
C GLU A 383 -2.13 12.59 -25.37
N LEU A 384 -1.41 11.74 -24.62
CA LEU A 384 -1.65 11.54 -23.18
C LEU A 384 -1.54 12.88 -22.41
N GLN A 385 -0.48 13.65 -22.66
CA GLN A 385 -0.27 14.95 -22.02
C GLN A 385 -1.39 15.94 -22.37
N ARG A 386 -1.79 16.00 -23.65
CA ARG A 386 -2.90 16.84 -24.10
C ARG A 386 -4.21 16.48 -23.39
N ARG A 387 -4.54 15.19 -23.31
CA ARG A 387 -5.77 14.70 -22.65
C ARG A 387 -5.75 14.91 -21.13
N ASN A 388 -4.59 14.77 -20.49
CA ASN A 388 -4.41 15.10 -19.08
C ASN A 388 -4.61 16.60 -18.80
N ALA A 389 -4.12 17.47 -19.69
CA ALA A 389 -4.33 18.92 -19.59
C ALA A 389 -5.81 19.30 -19.73
N GLU A 390 -6.51 18.69 -20.70
CA GLU A 390 -7.97 18.85 -20.85
C GLU A 390 -8.71 18.43 -19.58
N MET A 391 -8.39 17.24 -19.05
CA MET A 391 -9.04 16.73 -17.84
C MET A 391 -8.72 17.58 -16.61
N THR A 392 -7.52 18.15 -16.54
CA THR A 392 -7.13 19.11 -15.48
C THR A 392 -8.03 20.34 -15.52
N ALA A 393 -8.23 20.95 -16.70
CA ALA A 393 -9.08 22.11 -16.86
C ALA A 393 -10.56 21.84 -16.52
N VAL A 394 -11.02 20.61 -16.75
CA VAL A 394 -12.37 20.15 -16.40
C VAL A 394 -12.52 19.92 -14.89
N CYS A 395 -11.57 19.22 -14.26
CA CYS A 395 -11.77 18.65 -12.92
C CYS A 395 -11.20 19.51 -11.77
N ILE A 396 -10.12 20.27 -12.00
CA ILE A 396 -9.34 20.88 -10.91
C ILE A 396 -9.65 22.37 -10.82
N GLU A 397 -10.09 22.80 -9.64
CA GLU A 397 -10.29 24.22 -9.31
C GLU A 397 -8.94 24.94 -9.34
N GLY A 398 -8.83 26.01 -10.13
CA GLY A 398 -7.57 26.74 -10.33
C GLY A 398 -6.51 25.99 -11.16
N GLY A 399 -6.79 24.77 -11.63
CA GLY A 399 -5.92 24.01 -12.54
C GLY A 399 -4.61 23.49 -11.93
N GLN A 400 -4.41 23.60 -10.62
CA GLN A 400 -3.15 23.23 -9.96
C GLN A 400 -3.36 22.56 -8.61
N ALA A 401 -2.32 21.85 -8.14
CA ALA A 401 -2.29 21.30 -6.79
C ALA A 401 -2.16 22.42 -5.75
N VAL A 402 -2.72 22.19 -4.56
CA VAL A 402 -2.71 23.13 -3.44
C VAL A 402 -2.21 22.45 -2.17
N GLU A 403 -1.75 23.25 -1.22
CA GLU A 403 -1.38 22.77 0.12
C GLU A 403 -2.59 22.12 0.81
N SER A 404 -2.32 21.11 1.64
CA SER A 404 -3.39 20.33 2.29
C SER A 404 -4.35 21.17 3.14
N SER A 405 -3.87 22.28 3.72
CA SER A 405 -4.68 23.25 4.48
C SER A 405 -5.66 24.07 3.62
N LEU A 406 -5.41 24.16 2.31
CA LEU A 406 -6.25 24.91 1.35
C LEU A 406 -7.28 24.02 0.64
N ILE A 407 -7.31 22.73 0.96
CA ILE A 407 -8.28 21.79 0.40
C ILE A 407 -9.61 21.95 1.14
N GLN A 408 -10.65 22.31 0.40
CA GLN A 408 -11.98 22.67 0.93
C GLN A 408 -12.75 21.46 1.46
N GLU A 409 -12.56 20.28 0.86
CA GLU A 409 -13.25 19.06 1.24
C GLU A 409 -12.33 18.15 2.05
N SER A 410 -12.69 17.86 3.31
CA SER A 410 -11.91 16.96 4.18
C SER A 410 -11.72 15.55 3.60
N SER A 411 -12.72 15.06 2.86
CA SER A 411 -12.67 13.78 2.14
C SER A 411 -11.69 13.75 0.96
N MET A 412 -11.09 14.89 0.60
CA MET A 412 -10.10 15.03 -0.46
C MET A 412 -8.70 15.36 0.07
N GLN A 413 -8.53 15.46 1.39
CA GLN A 413 -7.24 15.76 2.00
C GLN A 413 -6.33 14.53 1.97
N PRO A 414 -5.13 14.62 1.36
CA PRO A 414 -4.20 13.52 1.35
C PRO A 414 -3.60 13.31 2.74
N TRP A 415 -3.22 12.06 3.03
CA TRP A 415 -2.46 11.72 4.22
C TRP A 415 -1.19 12.57 4.32
N GLN A 416 -0.90 13.11 5.51
CA GLN A 416 0.32 13.89 5.75
C GLN A 416 1.30 13.07 6.59
N PRO A 417 2.61 13.11 6.30
CA PRO A 417 3.61 12.54 7.20
C PRO A 417 3.59 13.27 8.55
N ILE A 418 4.06 12.60 9.61
CA ILE A 418 4.09 13.17 10.96
C ILE A 418 4.98 14.42 10.95
N GLY A 419 4.47 15.52 11.51
CA GLY A 419 5.15 16.82 11.70
C GLY A 419 5.51 17.62 10.44
N GLU A 420 5.12 17.19 9.24
CA GLU A 420 5.35 17.95 8.00
C GLU A 420 4.12 17.88 7.10
N LYS A 421 3.52 19.03 6.77
CA LYS A 421 2.40 19.12 5.84
C LYS A 421 2.89 19.35 4.41
N SER A 422 3.71 18.45 3.91
CA SER A 422 4.40 18.62 2.62
C SER A 422 3.68 18.00 1.44
N ILE A 423 2.62 17.21 1.65
CA ILE A 423 1.89 16.55 0.56
C ILE A 423 0.77 17.45 0.06
N LEU A 424 0.85 17.80 -1.23
CA LEU A 424 -0.15 18.58 -1.95
C LEU A 424 -1.36 17.70 -2.34
N GLY A 425 -2.51 18.34 -2.49
CA GLY A 425 -3.72 17.73 -3.05
C GLY A 425 -4.43 18.69 -3.98
N TYR A 426 -5.71 18.45 -4.25
CA TYR A 426 -6.46 19.20 -5.25
C TYR A 426 -7.83 19.57 -4.74
N ASN A 427 -8.32 20.73 -5.17
CA ASN A 427 -9.71 21.13 -5.02
C ASN A 427 -10.51 20.69 -6.25
N LEU A 428 -11.64 20.01 -6.03
CA LEU A 428 -12.57 19.65 -7.10
C LEU A 428 -13.27 20.92 -7.62
N LYS A 429 -13.31 21.10 -8.93
CA LYS A 429 -13.99 22.23 -9.56
C LYS A 429 -15.49 22.21 -9.25
N LYS A 430 -16.08 23.37 -8.95
CA LYS A 430 -17.49 23.44 -8.51
C LYS A 430 -18.50 23.14 -9.62
N ASN A 431 -18.22 23.63 -10.83
CA ASN A 431 -19.13 23.55 -11.99
C ASN A 431 -18.64 22.52 -13.02
N ILE A 432 -18.69 21.23 -12.66
CA ILE A 432 -18.33 20.12 -13.55
C ILE A 432 -19.60 19.54 -14.19
N ASP A 433 -19.56 19.32 -15.50
CA ASP A 433 -20.62 18.61 -16.22
C ASP A 433 -20.96 17.27 -15.56
N LYS A 434 -22.26 16.92 -15.54
CA LYS A 434 -22.74 15.67 -14.93
C LYS A 434 -22.00 14.43 -15.43
N LYS A 435 -21.62 14.40 -16.72
CA LYS A 435 -20.86 13.29 -17.33
C LYS A 435 -19.48 13.07 -16.70
N ASN A 436 -18.81 14.15 -16.30
CA ASN A 436 -17.41 14.10 -15.82
C ASN A 436 -17.31 14.10 -14.30
N ARG A 437 -18.35 14.53 -13.58
CA ARG A 437 -18.33 14.70 -12.12
C ARG A 437 -17.83 13.46 -11.36
N LYS A 438 -18.34 12.27 -11.72
CA LYS A 438 -17.93 11.02 -11.07
C LYS A 438 -16.48 10.65 -11.37
N LEU A 439 -16.03 10.85 -12.61
CA LEU A 439 -14.65 10.56 -13.03
C LEU A 439 -13.67 11.52 -12.35
N CYS A 440 -13.93 12.83 -12.41
CA CYS A 440 -13.13 13.87 -11.75
C CYS A 440 -12.97 13.59 -10.26
N ARG A 441 -14.07 13.24 -9.58
CA ARG A 441 -14.03 12.89 -8.17
C ARG A 441 -13.05 11.74 -7.93
N LYS A 442 -13.23 10.61 -8.62
CA LYS A 442 -12.36 9.44 -8.48
C LYS A 442 -10.89 9.73 -8.78
N MET A 443 -10.60 10.49 -9.83
CA MET A 443 -9.22 10.83 -10.22
C MET A 443 -8.50 11.67 -9.16
N LEU A 444 -9.24 12.46 -8.38
CA LEU A 444 -8.70 13.34 -7.35
C LEU A 444 -8.73 12.70 -5.95
N THR A 445 -9.54 11.65 -5.74
CA THR A 445 -9.62 10.95 -4.44
C THR A 445 -8.25 10.36 -4.05
N PRO A 446 -7.68 10.75 -2.89
CA PRO A 446 -6.42 10.18 -2.44
C PRO A 446 -6.55 8.71 -2.04
N GLU A 447 -5.44 7.99 -2.07
CA GLU A 447 -5.37 6.53 -1.94
C GLU A 447 -6.15 5.96 -0.74
N ILE A 448 -5.96 6.53 0.47
CA ILE A 448 -6.57 6.04 1.70
C ILE A 448 -8.10 6.17 1.65
N GLN A 449 -8.60 7.28 1.13
CA GLN A 449 -10.02 7.52 0.97
C GLN A 449 -10.60 6.60 -0.11
N TYR A 450 -9.90 6.39 -1.21
CA TYR A 450 -10.37 5.50 -2.28
C TYR A 450 -10.40 4.02 -1.82
N LEU A 451 -9.40 3.57 -1.06
CA LEU A 451 -9.44 2.25 -0.42
C LEU A 451 -10.66 2.07 0.49
N THR A 452 -11.00 3.11 1.26
CA THR A 452 -12.23 3.09 2.09
C THR A 452 -13.49 2.99 1.23
N GLU A 453 -13.57 3.74 0.12
CA GLU A 453 -14.70 3.66 -0.83
C GLU A 453 -14.82 2.27 -1.48
N LEU A 454 -13.72 1.52 -1.58
CA LEU A 454 -13.67 0.16 -2.11
C LEU A 454 -13.90 -0.92 -1.03
N GLY A 455 -14.21 -0.54 0.21
CA GLY A 455 -14.61 -1.46 1.28
C GLY A 455 -13.47 -1.97 2.17
N VAL A 456 -12.30 -1.34 2.13
CA VAL A 456 -11.17 -1.66 3.03
C VAL A 456 -11.39 -1.02 4.40
N ASN A 457 -11.23 -1.81 5.47
CA ASN A 457 -11.40 -1.33 6.84
C ASN A 457 -10.10 -0.73 7.38
N LEU A 458 -9.88 0.57 7.14
CA LEU A 458 -8.66 1.26 7.53
C LEU A 458 -8.63 1.72 9.00
N TRP A 459 -9.19 0.96 9.94
CA TRP A 459 -9.32 1.40 11.34
C TRP A 459 -7.96 1.68 12.00
N ILE A 460 -6.92 0.89 11.72
CA ILE A 460 -5.57 1.12 12.25
C ILE A 460 -5.01 2.43 11.70
N THR A 461 -5.11 2.64 10.37
CA THR A 461 -4.67 3.88 9.73
C THR A 461 -5.42 5.11 10.28
N LYS A 462 -6.74 4.99 10.50
CA LYS A 462 -7.57 6.05 11.08
C LYS A 462 -7.26 6.33 12.55
N LEU A 463 -6.93 5.30 13.33
CA LEU A 463 -6.49 5.43 14.72
C LEU A 463 -5.19 6.23 14.79
N TRP A 464 -4.20 5.89 13.96
CA TRP A 464 -2.96 6.67 13.85
C TRP A 464 -3.21 8.12 13.41
N ALA A 465 -4.19 8.35 12.54
CA ALA A 465 -4.63 9.70 12.17
C ALA A 465 -5.08 10.51 13.38
N HIS A 466 -5.95 9.91 14.21
CA HIS A 466 -6.51 10.55 15.40
C HIS A 466 -5.44 10.77 16.48
N ILE A 467 -4.55 9.80 16.70
CA ILE A 467 -3.45 9.93 17.65
C ILE A 467 -2.56 11.11 17.26
N ARG A 468 -2.23 11.26 15.97
CA ARG A 468 -1.46 12.41 15.47
C ARG A 468 -2.17 13.74 15.72
N GLU A 469 -3.47 13.82 15.41
CA GLU A 469 -4.26 15.04 15.65
C GLU A 469 -4.35 15.38 17.14
N PHE A 470 -4.56 14.39 18.00
CA PHE A 470 -4.65 14.57 19.46
C PHE A 470 -3.33 15.07 20.07
N LEU A 471 -2.20 14.57 19.59
CA LEU A 471 -0.88 14.95 20.10
C LEU A 471 -0.41 16.33 19.60
N ASN A 472 -1.21 17.06 18.81
CA ASN A 472 -0.84 18.34 18.17
C ASN A 472 0.55 18.27 17.49
N TRP A 473 0.83 17.13 16.85
CA TRP A 473 2.16 16.77 16.38
C TRP A 473 2.35 16.94 14.87
#